data_AF-A0A7J6NHZ0-F1
#
_entry.id   AF-A0A7J6NHZ0-F1
#
_cell.length_a   1.000
_cell.length_b   1.000
_cell.length_c   1.000
_cell.angle_alpha   90.00
_cell.angle_beta   90.00
_cell.angle_gamma   90.00
#
_symmetry.space_group_name_H-M   'P 1'
#
loop_
_entity.id
_entity.type
_entity.pdbx_description
1 polymer ?
#
loop_
_entity_poly.entity_id
_entity_poly.type
_entity_poly.pdbx_seq_one_letter_code
_entity_poly.pdbx_strand_id
1 'polypeptide(L)'
;DDGGELSSSDIEEDPEFEEQLEKRRKRNLAEIRRVEMKWAYKGFKSWQETAPKMLYPPQPNNPNDAYPEDHVMRLFKENTSNTKPKRKVLVCAPSNAAIDEIVRRVTSTGIYGRDGTLYTPYVVRLGPNLHPSLQQYSLESIMATRRKATSGGAATNKEDTYRHRISILNEAVIVCATLSVSGGRDLLSYPGSFDTVVVDEASQGVEMGTLIPLQMGCQRMVLVGDPKQLPATVFSATAERFGYGKSLFQRLQQSDFQVNLLSTQFRMHPAIAEFPSNEFYDGGVKNADNIMELVGEQPWSHIPIFGPVSFFNVPGQEEKSYTSLTNEAEANFIIHIFKMLQVCWPKEPWREKLAVISPYAEQVRLIRQKFRQLYNMVESKVCPVEVNTVDGFQGREKDCVIVSTVSALSDDCRLLFILLMIVSQEEGPTYGSVVCLAAIVIETVILQTFVCVRASANAF
;
A
#
# COMPACT_ATOMS: atom_id res chain seq x y z
N ASP A 1 -24.46 -32.10 42.58
CA ASP A 1 -24.66 -31.15 43.68
C ASP A 1 -23.67 -30.01 43.50
N ASP A 2 -24.01 -28.83 43.00
CA ASP A 2 -25.29 -28.22 42.63
C ASP A 2 -25.02 -27.18 41.53
N GLY A 3 -26.00 -26.99 40.65
CA GLY A 3 -25.96 -26.01 39.57
C GLY A 3 -26.27 -24.58 40.03
N GLY A 4 -25.84 -23.63 39.21
CA GLY A 4 -26.24 -22.22 39.33
C GLY A 4 -25.91 -21.47 38.04
N GLU A 5 -26.89 -21.41 37.13
CA GLU A 5 -26.90 -20.49 35.99
C GLU A 5 -26.93 -19.04 36.51
N LEU A 6 -26.01 -18.19 36.07
CA LEU A 6 -26.07 -16.75 36.30
C LEU A 6 -26.76 -16.09 35.11
N SER A 7 -28.00 -15.65 35.35
CA SER A 7 -28.80 -14.84 34.43
C SER A 7 -28.23 -13.42 34.27
N SER A 8 -28.17 -12.95 33.03
CA SER A 8 -27.60 -11.67 32.60
C SER A 8 -28.52 -10.45 32.82
N SER A 9 -29.18 -10.32 33.97
CA SER A 9 -30.24 -9.31 34.16
C SER A 9 -30.08 -8.32 35.30
N ASP A 10 -29.02 -8.35 36.10
CA ASP A 10 -28.84 -7.37 37.19
C ASP A 10 -27.42 -6.79 37.19
N ILE A 11 -27.14 -5.91 36.23
CA ILE A 11 -26.09 -4.90 36.38
C ILE A 11 -26.83 -3.57 36.49
N GLU A 12 -27.15 -3.16 37.71
CA GLU A 12 -27.53 -1.78 37.98
C GLU A 12 -26.35 -0.90 37.55
N GLU A 13 -26.56 -0.11 36.50
CA GLU A 13 -25.60 0.91 36.05
C GLU A 13 -25.44 1.92 37.18
N ASP A 14 -24.30 1.86 37.88
CA ASP A 14 -23.92 2.81 38.91
C ASP A 14 -23.85 4.23 38.29
N PRO A 15 -24.81 5.12 38.59
CA PRO A 15 -24.87 6.46 37.98
C PRO A 15 -23.64 7.30 38.34
N GLU A 16 -23.01 6.99 39.47
CA GLU A 16 -21.81 7.68 39.95
C GLU A 16 -20.59 7.31 39.10
N PHE A 17 -20.55 6.10 38.53
CA PHE A 17 -19.51 5.65 37.61
C PHE A 17 -19.64 6.33 36.24
N GLU A 18 -20.84 6.45 35.68
CA GLU A 18 -21.07 7.19 34.43
C GLU A 18 -20.72 8.67 34.58
N GLU A 19 -21.11 9.31 35.69
CA GLU A 19 -20.80 10.72 35.93
C GLU A 19 -19.28 10.95 36.06
N GLN A 20 -18.55 10.01 36.69
CA GLN A 20 -17.09 10.05 36.76
C GLN A 20 -16.43 9.84 35.39
N LEU A 21 -16.98 8.95 34.56
CA LEU A 21 -16.50 8.72 33.20
C LEU A 21 -16.71 9.95 32.30
N GLU A 22 -17.85 10.62 32.46
CA GLU A 22 -18.18 11.83 31.71
C GLU A 22 -17.35 13.03 32.17
N LYS A 23 -17.09 13.17 33.48
CA LYS A 23 -16.12 14.13 34.02
C LYS A 23 -14.72 13.88 33.48
N ARG A 24 -14.27 12.62 33.41
CA ARG A 24 -12.97 12.25 32.79
C ARG A 24 -12.93 12.59 31.30
N ARG A 25 -13.99 12.30 30.54
CA ARG A 25 -14.09 12.66 29.11
C ARG A 25 -14.02 14.18 28.91
N LYS A 26 -14.75 14.96 29.71
CA LYS A 26 -14.74 16.44 29.66
C LYS A 26 -13.37 17.01 30.05
N ARG A 27 -12.68 16.40 31.01
CA ARG A 27 -11.31 16.77 31.41
C ARG A 27 -10.31 16.50 30.30
N ASN A 28 -10.34 15.31 29.69
CA ASN A 28 -9.49 14.96 28.56
C ASN A 28 -9.76 15.84 27.32
N LEU A 29 -11.03 16.17 27.04
CA LEU A 29 -11.40 17.11 25.97
C LEU A 29 -10.90 18.54 26.25
N ALA A 30 -10.93 19.00 27.50
CA ALA A 30 -10.40 20.30 27.91
C ALA A 30 -8.85 20.32 27.86
N GLU A 31 -8.21 19.19 28.14
CA GLU A 31 -6.75 19.03 28.10
C GLU A 31 -6.23 18.95 26.66
N ILE A 32 -6.94 18.24 25.77
CA ILE A 32 -6.69 18.24 24.32
C ILE A 32 -6.84 19.65 23.73
N ARG A 33 -7.80 20.45 24.21
CA ARG A 33 -7.97 21.86 23.80
C ARG A 33 -6.88 22.80 24.34
N ARG A 34 -6.15 22.41 25.39
CA ARG A 34 -5.05 23.18 25.99
C ARG A 34 -3.67 22.86 25.41
N VAL A 35 -3.56 21.82 24.59
CA VAL A 35 -2.31 21.54 23.87
C VAL A 35 -2.14 22.60 22.78
N GLU A 36 -1.41 23.66 23.09
CA GLU A 36 -0.86 24.56 22.07
C GLU A 36 0.00 23.72 21.11
N MET A 37 -0.50 23.53 19.88
CA MET A 37 0.23 22.85 18.82
C MET A 37 1.48 23.67 18.49
N LYS A 38 2.64 23.28 19.02
CA LYS A 38 3.92 24.00 18.86
C LYS A 38 4.43 24.10 17.41
N TRP A 39 3.79 23.44 16.45
CA TRP A 39 4.06 23.59 15.01
C TRP A 39 3.22 24.68 14.34
N ALA A 40 2.27 25.30 15.05
CA ALA A 40 1.56 26.46 14.55
C ALA A 40 2.54 27.65 14.43
N TYR A 41 2.86 28.01 13.19
CA TYR A 41 3.58 29.23 12.85
C TYR A 41 2.99 30.40 13.66
N LYS A 42 3.81 31.22 14.34
CA LYS A 42 3.33 32.42 15.05
C LYS A 42 2.64 33.34 14.04
N GLY A 43 1.32 33.26 13.95
CA GLY A 43 0.49 33.85 12.91
C GLY A 43 -0.66 32.96 12.39
N PHE A 44 -0.64 31.65 12.68
CA PHE A 44 -1.72 30.73 12.32
C PHE A 44 -2.82 30.74 13.40
N LYS A 45 -3.89 31.50 13.14
CA LYS A 45 -5.15 31.36 13.88
C LYS A 45 -5.85 30.08 13.40
N SER A 46 -6.63 29.42 14.25
CA SER A 46 -7.32 28.17 13.85
C SER A 46 -8.23 28.44 12.63
N TRP A 47 -8.49 27.46 11.76
CA TRP A 47 -9.42 27.65 10.63
C TRP A 47 -10.77 28.22 11.13
N GLN A 48 -11.21 27.78 12.31
CA GLN A 48 -12.43 28.26 12.95
C GLN A 48 -12.36 29.73 13.39
N GLU A 49 -11.17 30.24 13.73
CA GLU A 49 -10.93 31.62 14.20
C GLU A 49 -10.44 32.58 13.09
N THR A 50 -10.01 32.07 11.95
CA THR A 50 -9.52 32.84 10.79
C THR A 50 -10.37 32.71 9.55
N ALA A 51 -11.62 32.23 9.67
CA ALA A 51 -12.57 32.30 8.57
C ALA A 51 -12.51 33.73 7.99
N PRO A 52 -11.96 33.90 6.77
CA PRO A 52 -11.88 35.22 6.18
C PRO A 52 -13.32 35.72 6.07
N LYS A 53 -13.58 37.00 6.32
CA LYS A 53 -14.55 37.68 5.46
C LYS A 53 -14.04 37.39 4.05
N MET A 54 -14.74 36.51 3.34
CA MET A 54 -14.36 35.92 2.06
C MET A 54 -13.56 36.93 1.25
N LEU A 55 -12.25 36.72 1.14
CA LEU A 55 -11.48 37.35 0.08
C LEU A 55 -11.85 36.57 -1.17
N TYR A 56 -12.95 37.00 -1.79
CA TYR A 56 -13.29 36.60 -3.14
C TYR A 56 -12.05 36.81 -4.01
N PRO A 57 -11.68 35.86 -4.90
CA PRO A 57 -10.76 36.20 -5.97
C PRO A 57 -11.30 37.46 -6.69
N PRO A 58 -10.43 38.35 -7.23
CA PRO A 58 -10.89 39.50 -7.99
C PRO A 58 -11.93 39.03 -9.00
N GLN A 59 -13.10 39.66 -8.99
CA GLN A 59 -14.21 39.26 -9.84
C GLN A 59 -13.68 39.17 -11.28
N PRO A 60 -13.88 38.04 -11.98
CA PRO A 60 -13.47 37.94 -13.36
C PRO A 60 -14.20 39.04 -14.14
N ASN A 61 -13.47 39.73 -15.01
CA ASN A 61 -14.01 40.80 -15.86
C ASN A 61 -15.13 40.31 -16.82
N ASN A 62 -15.42 39.01 -16.82
CA ASN A 62 -16.40 38.34 -17.64
C ASN A 62 -17.27 37.41 -16.77
N PRO A 63 -18.62 37.57 -16.76
CA PRO A 63 -19.53 36.75 -15.97
C PRO A 63 -19.50 35.25 -16.28
N ASN A 64 -18.95 34.86 -17.44
CA ASN A 64 -18.79 33.47 -17.84
C ASN A 64 -17.49 32.81 -17.32
N ASP A 65 -16.56 33.60 -16.76
CA ASP A 65 -15.31 33.14 -16.15
C ASP A 65 -15.40 33.06 -14.62
N ALA A 66 -16.59 33.30 -14.05
CA ALA A 66 -16.85 33.06 -12.64
C ALA A 66 -16.58 31.58 -12.32
N TYR A 67 -15.70 31.32 -11.35
CA TYR A 67 -15.62 29.99 -10.73
C TYR A 67 -17.06 29.63 -10.33
N PRO A 68 -17.63 28.55 -10.88
CA PRO A 68 -18.99 28.15 -10.52
C PRO A 68 -19.00 28.03 -9.00
N GLU A 69 -19.90 28.77 -8.33
CA GLU A 69 -20.04 28.83 -6.87
C GLU A 69 -19.58 27.50 -6.25
N ASP A 70 -18.49 27.55 -5.46
CA ASP A 70 -17.77 26.39 -4.93
C ASP A 70 -18.73 25.22 -4.71
N HIS A 71 -18.68 24.24 -5.61
CA HIS A 71 -19.51 23.04 -5.56
C HIS A 71 -19.35 22.38 -4.18
N VAL A 72 -18.13 22.47 -3.63
CA VAL A 72 -17.74 22.13 -2.26
C VAL A 72 -18.61 22.81 -1.20
N MET A 73 -18.86 24.13 -1.31
CA MET A 73 -19.68 24.89 -0.38
C MET A 73 -21.18 24.58 -0.49
N ARG A 74 -21.69 24.23 -1.70
CA ARG A 74 -23.06 23.72 -1.86
C ARG A 74 -23.24 22.35 -1.22
N LEU A 75 -22.27 21.44 -1.40
CA LEU A 75 -22.25 20.11 -0.79
C LEU A 75 -22.31 20.17 0.75
N PHE A 76 -21.66 21.17 1.36
CA PHE A 76 -21.74 21.39 2.81
C PHE A 76 -23.09 21.98 3.26
N LYS A 77 -23.80 22.72 2.40
CA LYS A 77 -25.09 23.37 2.74
C LYS A 77 -26.33 22.53 2.46
N GLU A 78 -26.30 21.65 1.46
CA GLU A 78 -27.49 20.90 0.99
C GLU A 78 -27.75 19.58 1.71
N ASN A 79 -26.86 19.15 2.63
CA ASN A 79 -27.00 17.90 3.39
C ASN A 79 -28.04 17.97 4.54
N THR A 80 -28.99 18.90 4.51
CA THR A 80 -30.10 19.04 5.47
C THR A 80 -31.40 18.33 5.04
N SER A 81 -31.31 17.22 4.29
CA SER A 81 -32.48 16.39 3.95
C SER A 81 -32.68 15.27 4.99
N ASN A 82 -33.95 15.03 5.34
CA ASN A 82 -34.39 14.23 6.50
C ASN A 82 -34.29 12.70 6.31
N THR A 83 -33.43 12.23 5.38
CA THR A 83 -33.13 10.80 5.17
C THR A 83 -31.70 10.55 5.64
N LYS A 84 -31.48 9.51 6.47
CA LYS A 84 -30.12 9.18 6.91
C LYS A 84 -29.25 8.95 5.67
N PRO A 85 -28.15 9.71 5.48
CA PRO A 85 -27.29 9.53 4.32
C PRO A 85 -26.77 8.09 4.31
N LYS A 86 -26.87 7.42 3.16
CA LYS A 86 -26.22 6.12 2.97
C LYS A 86 -24.72 6.33 3.16
N ARG A 87 -24.13 5.71 4.18
CA ARG A 87 -22.69 5.79 4.44
C ARG A 87 -21.95 5.16 3.27
N LYS A 88 -20.94 5.87 2.76
CA LYS A 88 -20.14 5.45 1.62
C LYS A 88 -18.67 5.55 1.95
N VAL A 89 -17.92 4.58 1.45
CA VAL A 89 -16.48 4.54 1.64
C VAL A 89 -15.80 4.83 0.32
N LEU A 90 -14.95 5.85 0.32
CA LEU A 90 -14.00 6.08 -0.76
C LEU A 90 -12.69 5.38 -0.36
N VAL A 91 -12.28 4.39 -1.15
CA VAL A 91 -11.01 3.71 -0.97
C VAL A 91 -10.03 4.23 -2.02
N CYS A 92 -8.86 4.64 -1.56
CA CYS A 92 -7.80 5.17 -2.40
C CYS A 92 -6.47 4.46 -2.18
N ALA A 93 -5.63 4.48 -3.21
CA ALA A 93 -4.22 4.13 -3.10
C ALA A 93 -3.39 5.00 -4.08
N PRO A 94 -2.07 5.18 -3.88
CA PRO A 94 -1.21 5.89 -4.82
C PRO A 94 -1.12 5.23 -6.20
N SER A 95 -1.19 3.89 -6.27
CA SER A 95 -0.98 3.12 -7.50
C SER A 95 -2.23 2.35 -7.97
N ASN A 96 -2.31 2.07 -9.28
CA ASN A 96 -3.39 1.25 -9.84
C ASN A 96 -3.34 -0.21 -9.34
N ALA A 97 -2.13 -0.77 -9.16
CA ALA A 97 -1.97 -2.14 -8.69
C ALA A 97 -2.53 -2.33 -7.28
N ALA A 98 -2.24 -1.42 -6.36
CA ALA A 98 -2.72 -1.48 -4.98
C ALA A 98 -4.26 -1.41 -4.93
N ILE A 99 -4.87 -0.44 -5.62
CA ILE A 99 -6.34 -0.30 -5.60
C ILE A 99 -7.03 -1.47 -6.31
N ASP A 100 -6.45 -2.04 -7.36
CA ASP A 100 -6.98 -3.21 -8.05
C ASP A 100 -6.92 -4.47 -7.17
N GLU A 101 -5.87 -4.62 -6.35
CA GLU A 101 -5.79 -5.69 -5.35
C GLU A 101 -6.89 -5.58 -4.30
N ILE A 102 -7.19 -4.37 -3.82
CA ILE A 102 -8.31 -4.15 -2.91
C ILE A 102 -9.64 -4.53 -3.57
N VAL A 103 -9.88 -4.09 -4.81
CA VAL A 103 -11.11 -4.45 -5.54
C VAL A 103 -11.22 -5.97 -5.70
N ARG A 104 -10.13 -6.64 -6.07
CA ARG A 104 -10.08 -8.10 -6.20
C ARG A 104 -10.49 -8.78 -4.90
N ARG A 105 -9.83 -8.45 -3.78
CA ARG A 105 -10.10 -9.04 -2.47
C ARG A 105 -11.53 -8.78 -2.02
N VAL A 106 -11.98 -7.53 -1.99
CA VAL A 106 -13.33 -7.17 -1.55
C VAL A 106 -14.41 -7.89 -2.34
N THR A 107 -14.19 -8.10 -3.64
CA THR A 107 -15.19 -8.74 -4.51
C THR A 107 -15.09 -10.26 -4.55
N SER A 108 -13.92 -10.86 -4.35
CA SER A 108 -13.73 -12.31 -4.33
C SER A 108 -14.07 -12.92 -2.96
N THR A 109 -13.64 -12.28 -1.87
CA THR A 109 -13.86 -12.79 -0.51
C THR A 109 -15.15 -12.27 0.11
N GLY A 110 -15.67 -11.13 -0.36
CA GLY A 110 -16.69 -10.39 0.35
C GLY A 110 -16.15 -9.71 1.61
N ILE A 111 -17.03 -9.09 2.37
CA ILE A 111 -16.75 -8.45 3.66
C ILE A 111 -17.80 -8.86 4.70
N TYR A 112 -17.41 -8.82 5.96
CA TYR A 112 -18.31 -9.13 7.07
C TYR A 112 -19.07 -7.88 7.53
N GLY A 113 -20.39 -8.00 7.61
CA GLY A 113 -21.27 -7.01 8.22
C GLY A 113 -21.07 -6.94 9.74
N ARG A 114 -21.69 -5.95 10.38
CA ARG A 114 -21.66 -5.79 11.84
C ARG A 114 -22.27 -6.99 12.59
N ASP A 115 -23.18 -7.69 11.93
CA ASP A 115 -23.84 -8.91 12.39
C ASP A 115 -23.00 -10.18 12.14
N GLY A 116 -21.80 -10.05 11.57
CA GLY A 116 -20.95 -11.18 11.18
C GLY A 116 -21.40 -11.87 9.90
N THR A 117 -22.40 -11.35 9.19
CA THR A 117 -22.86 -11.93 7.93
C THR A 117 -21.90 -11.55 6.81
N LEU A 118 -21.43 -12.54 6.05
CA LEU A 118 -20.63 -12.31 4.87
C LEU A 118 -21.50 -11.76 3.73
N TYR A 119 -21.10 -10.66 3.12
CA TYR A 119 -21.76 -10.10 1.94
C TYR A 119 -20.76 -9.46 0.98
N THR A 120 -21.13 -9.39 -0.30
CA THR A 120 -20.32 -8.70 -1.31
C THR A 120 -20.90 -7.32 -1.56
N PRO A 121 -20.20 -6.23 -1.22
CA PRO A 121 -20.70 -4.88 -1.42
C PRO A 121 -20.71 -4.53 -2.91
N TYR A 122 -21.58 -3.62 -3.32
CA TYR A 122 -21.52 -3.06 -4.68
C TYR A 122 -20.34 -2.10 -4.78
N VAL A 123 -19.29 -2.52 -5.50
CA VAL A 123 -18.02 -1.82 -5.68
C VAL A 123 -17.95 -1.19 -7.07
N VAL A 124 -17.48 0.05 -7.15
CA VAL A 124 -17.18 0.74 -8.41
C VAL A 124 -15.72 1.18 -8.44
N ARG A 125 -14.98 0.77 -9.46
CA ARG A 125 -13.59 1.19 -9.71
C ARG A 125 -13.57 2.33 -10.73
N LEU A 126 -13.00 3.46 -10.33
CA LEU A 126 -12.84 4.66 -11.16
C LEU A 126 -11.43 4.80 -11.69
N GLY A 127 -11.28 5.18 -12.95
CA GLY A 127 -10.00 5.53 -13.56
C GLY A 127 -9.48 4.49 -14.55
N PRO A 128 -8.45 4.87 -15.33
CA PRO A 128 -7.88 4.02 -16.37
C PRO A 128 -6.93 2.95 -15.81
N ASN A 129 -6.43 2.09 -16.70
CA ASN A 129 -5.35 1.11 -16.43
C ASN A 129 -5.67 0.10 -15.32
N LEU A 130 -6.95 -0.30 -15.23
CA LEU A 130 -7.38 -1.38 -14.35
C LEU A 130 -7.03 -2.75 -14.96
N HIS A 131 -6.78 -3.75 -14.10
CA HIS A 131 -6.48 -5.11 -14.53
C HIS A 131 -7.66 -5.73 -15.32
N PRO A 132 -7.44 -6.41 -16.46
CA PRO A 132 -8.53 -6.92 -17.30
C PRO A 132 -9.57 -7.78 -16.57
N SER A 133 -9.15 -8.58 -15.58
CA SER A 133 -10.07 -9.40 -14.78
C SER A 133 -11.05 -8.59 -13.92
N LEU A 134 -10.79 -7.29 -13.71
CA LEU A 134 -11.60 -6.39 -12.90
C LEU A 134 -12.46 -5.45 -13.76
N GLN A 135 -12.46 -5.64 -15.08
CA GLN A 135 -13.15 -4.76 -16.01
C GLN A 135 -14.64 -4.64 -15.74
N GLN A 136 -15.29 -5.67 -15.20
CA GLN A 136 -16.70 -5.62 -14.81
C GLN A 136 -17.01 -4.63 -13.68
N TYR A 137 -16.02 -4.27 -12.86
CA TYR A 137 -16.19 -3.31 -11.76
C TYR A 137 -15.89 -1.87 -12.17
N SER A 138 -15.39 -1.63 -13.40
CA SER A 138 -15.10 -0.27 -13.86
C SER A 138 -16.39 0.51 -14.14
N LEU A 139 -16.38 1.80 -13.81
CA LEU A 139 -17.53 2.67 -14.08
C LEU A 139 -17.92 2.63 -15.56
N GLU A 140 -16.93 2.64 -16.47
CA GLU A 140 -17.13 2.58 -17.91
C GLU A 140 -17.84 1.28 -18.35
N SER A 141 -17.45 0.14 -17.80
CA SER A 141 -18.05 -1.16 -18.14
C SER A 141 -19.45 -1.32 -17.57
N ILE A 142 -19.69 -0.84 -16.34
CA ILE A 142 -21.00 -0.81 -15.71
C ILE A 142 -21.95 0.07 -16.56
N MET A 143 -21.50 1.24 -16.99
CA MET A 143 -22.28 2.10 -17.89
C MET A 143 -22.59 1.43 -19.22
N ALA A 144 -21.60 0.79 -19.85
CA ALA A 144 -21.80 0.10 -21.12
C ALA A 144 -22.82 -1.04 -20.98
N THR A 145 -22.77 -1.77 -19.86
CA THR A 145 -23.70 -2.86 -19.55
C THR A 145 -25.12 -2.33 -19.34
N ARG A 146 -25.30 -1.26 -18.55
CA ARG A 146 -26.62 -0.63 -18.35
C ARG A 146 -27.23 -0.12 -19.66
N ARG A 147 -26.42 0.50 -20.52
CA ARG A 147 -26.86 0.98 -21.84
C ARG A 147 -27.36 -0.13 -22.75
N LYS A 148 -26.69 -1.29 -22.74
CA LYS A 148 -27.11 -2.46 -23.53
C LYS A 148 -28.45 -3.02 -23.04
N ALA A 149 -28.67 -3.04 -21.72
CA ALA A 149 -29.93 -3.53 -21.14
C ALA A 149 -31.13 -2.63 -21.48
N THR A 150 -30.94 -1.31 -21.58
CA THR A 150 -32.03 -0.34 -21.86
C THR A 150 -32.45 -0.24 -23.33
N SER A 151 -32.01 -1.15 -24.21
CA SER A 151 -32.52 -1.38 -25.58
C SER A 151 -33.21 -0.17 -26.27
N GLY A 152 -32.39 0.79 -26.67
CA GLY A 152 -32.79 1.91 -27.52
C GLY A 152 -31.55 2.69 -27.93
N GLY A 153 -31.03 2.41 -29.12
CA GLY A 153 -29.81 3.02 -29.69
C GLY A 153 -29.93 4.51 -30.02
N ALA A 154 -30.61 5.30 -29.18
CA ALA A 154 -30.58 6.74 -29.26
C ALA A 154 -29.23 7.26 -28.74
N ALA A 155 -28.68 8.26 -29.43
CA ALA A 155 -27.50 8.97 -28.94
C ALA A 155 -27.82 9.57 -27.57
N THR A 156 -27.26 9.01 -26.50
CA THR A 156 -27.39 9.57 -25.15
C THR A 156 -26.68 10.92 -25.14
N ASN A 157 -27.40 11.99 -24.83
CA ASN A 157 -26.78 13.30 -24.67
C ASN A 157 -25.82 13.28 -23.46
N LYS A 158 -24.93 14.27 -23.38
CA LYS A 158 -23.95 14.38 -22.28
C LYS A 158 -24.63 14.37 -20.90
N GLU A 159 -25.80 14.99 -20.81
CA GLU A 159 -26.63 15.04 -19.60
C GLU A 159 -27.12 13.66 -19.16
N ASP A 160 -27.59 12.81 -20.08
CA ASP A 160 -28.02 11.46 -19.75
C ASP A 160 -26.82 10.62 -19.28
N THR A 161 -25.69 10.73 -19.98
CA THR A 161 -24.44 10.06 -19.60
C THR A 161 -24.03 10.42 -18.17
N TYR A 162 -24.13 11.70 -17.82
CA TYR A 162 -23.82 12.21 -16.50
C TYR A 162 -24.77 11.66 -15.41
N ARG A 163 -26.08 11.68 -15.65
CA ARG A 163 -27.08 11.11 -14.72
C ARG A 163 -26.86 9.63 -14.44
N HIS A 164 -26.49 8.86 -15.46
CA HIS A 164 -26.18 7.44 -15.28
C HIS A 164 -24.93 7.23 -14.42
N ARG A 165 -23.88 8.05 -14.58
CA ARG A 165 -22.68 8.00 -13.72
C ARG A 165 -23.04 8.27 -12.26
N ILE A 166 -23.82 9.32 -12.02
CA ILE A 166 -24.31 9.64 -10.67
C ILE A 166 -25.16 8.50 -10.11
N SER A 167 -26.05 7.88 -10.89
CA SER A 167 -26.85 6.73 -10.43
C SER A 167 -25.97 5.56 -9.98
N ILE A 168 -24.97 5.19 -10.79
CA ILE A 168 -24.03 4.12 -10.47
C ILE A 168 -23.28 4.44 -9.17
N LEU A 169 -22.73 5.66 -9.06
CA LEU A 169 -22.06 6.12 -7.86
C LEU A 169 -23.01 6.16 -6.66
N ASN A 170 -24.29 6.52 -6.85
CA ASN A 170 -25.33 6.57 -5.83
C ASN A 170 -25.66 5.18 -5.26
N GLU A 171 -25.61 4.15 -6.09
CA GLU A 171 -25.85 2.77 -5.71
C GLU A 171 -24.63 2.13 -5.05
N ALA A 172 -23.41 2.57 -5.41
CA ALA A 172 -22.15 2.05 -4.86
C ALA A 172 -22.07 2.24 -3.33
N VAL A 173 -21.62 1.19 -2.65
CA VAL A 173 -21.26 1.22 -1.22
C VAL A 173 -19.79 1.59 -1.06
N ILE A 174 -18.95 1.04 -1.93
CA ILE A 174 -17.51 1.28 -1.97
C ILE A 174 -17.16 1.83 -3.36
N VAL A 175 -16.46 2.96 -3.38
CA VAL A 175 -15.88 3.52 -4.60
C VAL A 175 -14.37 3.47 -4.46
N CYS A 176 -13.70 2.85 -5.42
CA CYS A 176 -12.26 2.64 -5.45
C CYS A 176 -11.64 3.53 -6.54
N ALA A 177 -10.63 4.32 -6.19
CA ALA A 177 -9.90 5.18 -7.13
C ALA A 177 -8.43 5.28 -6.73
N THR A 178 -7.55 5.73 -7.63
CA THR A 178 -6.23 6.19 -7.16
C THR A 178 -6.36 7.57 -6.50
N LEU A 179 -5.38 7.96 -5.67
CA LEU A 179 -5.35 9.29 -5.03
C LEU A 179 -5.57 10.41 -6.06
N SER A 180 -4.90 10.35 -7.21
CA SER A 180 -5.07 11.33 -8.29
C SER A 180 -6.46 11.28 -8.94
N VAL A 181 -6.97 10.07 -9.24
CA VAL A 181 -8.31 9.90 -9.85
C VAL A 181 -9.43 10.36 -8.91
N SER A 182 -9.18 10.37 -7.59
CA SER A 182 -10.15 10.89 -6.62
C SER A 182 -10.52 12.36 -6.84
N GLY A 183 -9.63 13.15 -7.47
CA GLY A 183 -9.88 14.52 -7.91
C GLY A 183 -10.43 14.63 -9.35
N GLY A 184 -10.86 13.52 -9.94
CA GLY A 184 -11.42 13.46 -11.29
C GLY A 184 -12.84 14.01 -11.37
N ARG A 185 -13.27 14.35 -12.60
CA ARG A 185 -14.60 14.93 -12.88
C ARG A 185 -15.75 14.10 -12.32
N ASP A 186 -15.63 12.78 -12.32
CA ASP A 186 -16.69 11.88 -11.86
C ASP A 186 -17.02 12.06 -10.39
N LEU A 187 -16.00 12.29 -9.57
CA LEU A 187 -16.15 12.52 -8.14
C LEU A 187 -16.40 14.00 -7.85
N LEU A 188 -15.68 14.93 -8.49
CA LEU A 188 -15.90 16.37 -8.28
C LEU A 188 -17.31 16.85 -8.68
N SER A 189 -17.97 16.12 -9.59
CA SER A 189 -19.34 16.42 -10.01
C SER A 189 -20.38 15.59 -9.25
N TYR A 190 -19.94 14.63 -8.43
CA TYR A 190 -20.87 13.79 -7.68
C TYR A 190 -21.47 14.59 -6.52
N PRO A 191 -22.81 14.71 -6.44
CA PRO A 191 -23.47 15.54 -5.42
C PRO A 191 -23.48 14.90 -4.02
N GLY A 192 -23.06 13.64 -3.90
CA GLY A 192 -22.96 12.96 -2.61
C GLY A 192 -21.62 13.19 -1.93
N SER A 193 -21.48 12.66 -0.71
CA SER A 193 -20.25 12.71 0.08
C SER A 193 -19.78 11.32 0.45
N PHE A 194 -18.50 11.22 0.80
CA PHE A 194 -17.85 10.04 1.35
C PHE A 194 -17.41 10.37 2.76
N ASP A 195 -18.21 9.98 3.75
CA ASP A 195 -17.94 10.30 5.16
C ASP A 195 -16.65 9.65 5.66
N THR A 196 -16.28 8.51 5.07
CA THR A 196 -15.06 7.77 5.38
C THR A 196 -14.20 7.60 4.14
N VAL A 197 -12.93 8.03 4.25
CA VAL A 197 -11.88 7.81 3.25
C VAL A 197 -10.86 6.83 3.82
N VAL A 198 -10.59 5.75 3.10
CA VAL A 198 -9.50 4.80 3.41
C VAL A 198 -8.41 4.99 2.38
N VAL A 199 -7.17 5.20 2.82
CA VAL A 199 -6.00 5.27 1.93
C VAL A 199 -5.08 4.10 2.27
N ASP A 200 -4.95 3.16 1.34
CA ASP A 200 -3.95 2.08 1.41
C ASP A 200 -2.63 2.55 0.80
N GLU A 201 -1.51 1.94 1.20
CA GLU A 201 -0.16 2.39 0.85
C GLU A 201 0.10 3.88 1.11
N ALA A 202 -0.46 4.41 2.20
CA ALA A 202 -0.44 5.84 2.53
C ALA A 202 0.99 6.40 2.73
N SER A 203 1.97 5.56 3.06
CA SER A 203 3.38 5.96 3.17
C SER A 203 4.09 6.14 1.83
N GLN A 204 3.57 5.54 0.75
CA GLN A 204 4.13 5.63 -0.61
C GLN A 204 3.61 6.83 -1.41
N GLY A 205 2.70 7.62 -0.84
CA GLY A 205 2.13 8.81 -1.47
C GLY A 205 2.72 10.10 -0.90
N VAL A 206 2.97 11.09 -1.77
CA VAL A 206 3.26 12.46 -1.30
C VAL A 206 2.04 13.02 -0.54
N GLU A 207 2.30 13.84 0.47
CA GLU A 207 1.27 14.42 1.32
C GLU A 207 0.13 15.08 0.51
N MET A 208 0.48 15.89 -0.49
CA MET A 208 -0.50 16.57 -1.35
C MET A 208 -1.46 15.60 -2.05
N GLY A 209 -0.97 14.43 -2.46
CA GLY A 209 -1.81 13.40 -3.10
C GLY A 209 -2.84 12.83 -2.14
N THR A 210 -2.45 12.66 -0.86
CA THR A 210 -3.32 12.13 0.21
C THR A 210 -4.45 13.10 0.57
N LEU A 211 -4.29 14.41 0.31
CA LEU A 211 -5.30 15.43 0.58
C LEU A 211 -6.42 15.47 -0.48
N ILE A 212 -6.16 15.00 -1.71
CA ILE A 212 -7.13 15.05 -2.82
C ILE A 212 -8.49 14.42 -2.45
N PRO A 213 -8.59 13.20 -1.88
CA PRO A 213 -9.88 12.60 -1.57
C PRO A 213 -10.64 13.30 -0.43
N LEU A 214 -9.99 14.16 0.37
CA LEU A 214 -10.65 14.83 1.50
C LEU A 214 -11.71 15.85 1.08
N GLN A 215 -11.59 16.40 -0.13
CA GLN A 215 -12.58 17.35 -0.67
C GLN A 215 -13.97 16.73 -0.90
N MET A 216 -14.08 15.41 -0.79
CA MET A 216 -15.30 14.64 -1.01
C MET A 216 -16.22 14.54 0.24
N GLY A 217 -16.11 15.49 1.16
CA GLY A 217 -16.91 15.53 2.40
C GLY A 217 -16.43 14.55 3.48
N CYS A 218 -15.13 14.22 3.49
CA CYS A 218 -14.52 13.30 4.43
C CYS A 218 -14.65 13.80 5.88
N GLN A 219 -15.16 12.94 6.77
CA GLN A 219 -15.22 13.19 8.22
C GLN A 219 -14.29 12.25 9.01
N ARG A 220 -13.98 11.08 8.44
CA ARG A 220 -13.07 10.09 8.99
C ARG A 220 -12.08 9.67 7.91
N MET A 221 -10.79 9.83 8.19
CA MET A 221 -9.73 9.30 7.34
C MET A 221 -9.04 8.12 8.04
N VAL A 222 -8.86 7.02 7.33
CA VAL A 222 -8.07 5.87 7.75
C VAL A 222 -6.87 5.76 6.83
N LEU A 223 -5.67 5.94 7.37
CA LEU A 223 -4.42 5.78 6.63
C LEU A 223 -3.83 4.42 6.99
N VAL A 224 -3.63 3.58 5.99
CA VAL A 224 -2.97 2.29 6.09
C VAL A 224 -1.71 2.37 5.26
N GLY A 225 -0.57 2.04 5.87
CA GLY A 225 0.72 2.12 5.20
C GLY A 225 1.84 1.83 6.18
N ASP A 226 3.03 1.65 5.63
CA ASP A 226 4.22 1.33 6.39
C ASP A 226 5.27 2.44 6.24
N PRO A 227 5.54 3.21 7.30
CA PRO A 227 6.51 4.31 7.25
C PRO A 227 7.96 3.84 7.15
N LYS A 228 8.23 2.54 7.37
CA LYS A 228 9.55 1.90 7.24
C LYS A 228 9.83 1.40 5.82
N GLN A 229 8.84 1.47 4.92
CA GLN A 229 9.00 1.18 3.49
C GLN A 229 9.50 2.39 2.70
N LEU A 230 9.81 2.13 1.43
CA LEU A 230 10.23 3.13 0.45
C LEU A 230 9.24 4.32 0.44
N PRO A 231 9.75 5.56 0.52
CA PRO A 231 8.92 6.76 0.43
C PRO A 231 8.39 6.96 -0.99
N ALA A 232 7.57 7.99 -1.17
CA ALA A 232 7.10 8.39 -2.50
C ALA A 232 8.27 8.74 -3.42
N THR A 233 8.25 8.26 -4.66
CA THR A 233 9.27 8.61 -5.66
C THR A 233 9.16 10.07 -6.08
N VAL A 234 10.18 10.89 -5.76
CA VAL A 234 10.27 12.29 -6.16
C VAL A 234 11.42 12.49 -7.15
N PHE A 235 11.09 12.88 -8.38
CA PHE A 235 12.10 13.08 -9.43
C PHE A 235 13.01 14.29 -9.22
N SER A 236 12.50 15.33 -8.54
CA SER A 236 13.26 16.54 -8.27
C SER A 236 14.08 16.37 -7.00
N ALA A 237 15.39 16.21 -7.14
CA ALA A 237 16.32 16.15 -6.01
C ALA A 237 16.20 17.40 -5.10
N THR A 238 15.90 18.56 -5.69
CA THR A 238 15.61 19.79 -4.92
C THR A 238 14.36 19.63 -4.07
N ALA A 239 13.26 19.13 -4.64
CA ALA A 239 12.01 18.93 -3.89
C ALA A 239 12.18 17.88 -2.79
N GLU A 240 12.92 16.80 -3.07
CA GLU A 240 13.24 15.78 -2.07
C GLU A 240 14.04 16.35 -0.90
N ARG A 241 15.07 17.17 -1.19
CA ARG A 241 15.84 17.89 -0.16
C ARG A 241 14.98 18.81 0.72
N PHE A 242 13.90 19.38 0.18
CA PHE A 242 12.94 20.19 0.94
C PHE A 242 11.80 19.37 1.57
N GLY A 243 11.88 18.03 1.53
CA GLY A 243 10.96 17.13 2.22
C GLY A 243 9.64 16.87 1.49
N TYR A 244 9.55 17.14 0.19
CA TYR A 244 8.33 16.89 -0.61
C TYR A 244 7.94 15.40 -0.66
N GLY A 245 8.92 14.49 -0.55
CA GLY A 245 8.69 13.04 -0.49
C GLY A 245 8.04 12.55 0.81
N LYS A 246 7.92 13.40 1.84
CA LYS A 246 7.30 13.03 3.10
C LYS A 246 5.79 12.81 2.91
N SER A 247 5.32 11.63 3.30
CA SER A 247 3.89 11.30 3.29
C SER A 247 3.13 11.95 4.45
N LEU A 248 1.81 12.10 4.29
CA LEU A 248 0.95 12.54 5.39
C LEU A 248 1.04 11.57 6.59
N PHE A 249 1.12 10.27 6.32
CA PHE A 249 1.27 9.24 7.34
C PHE A 249 2.51 9.50 8.20
N GLN A 250 3.68 9.66 7.57
CA GLN A 250 4.94 9.92 8.26
C GLN A 250 4.88 11.25 9.04
N ARG A 251 4.29 12.30 8.47
CA ARG A 251 4.16 13.59 9.17
C ARG A 251 3.29 13.48 10.43
N LEU A 252 2.17 12.76 10.35
CA LEU A 252 1.29 12.55 11.50
C LEU A 252 1.99 11.72 12.59
N GLN A 253 2.69 10.65 12.21
CA GLN A 253 3.48 9.84 13.13
C GLN A 253 4.57 10.67 13.85
N GLN A 254 5.26 11.56 13.12
CA GLN A 254 6.24 12.50 13.70
C GLN A 254 5.61 13.58 14.59
N SER A 255 4.29 13.76 14.52
CA SER A 255 3.53 14.71 15.33
C SER A 255 2.84 14.03 16.52
N ASP A 256 3.35 12.87 16.95
CA ASP A 256 2.84 12.07 18.07
C ASP A 256 1.38 11.60 17.92
N PHE A 257 0.86 11.52 16.68
CA PHE A 257 -0.39 10.80 16.45
C PHE A 257 -0.17 9.31 16.71
N GLN A 258 -1.11 8.71 17.46
CA GLN A 258 -1.07 7.28 17.75
C GLN A 258 -1.19 6.48 16.45
N VAL A 259 -0.15 5.73 16.12
CA VAL A 259 -0.14 4.74 15.03
C VAL A 259 -0.34 3.37 15.65
N ASN A 260 -1.33 2.63 15.16
CA ASN A 260 -1.58 1.26 15.58
C ASN A 260 -0.75 0.31 14.71
N LEU A 261 0.23 -0.36 15.31
CA LEU A 261 1.01 -1.40 14.64
C LEU A 261 0.17 -2.66 14.48
N LEU A 262 0.05 -3.16 13.26
CA LEU A 262 -0.44 -4.52 13.01
C LEU A 262 0.71 -5.49 13.30
N SER A 263 0.73 -6.04 14.51
CA SER A 263 1.88 -6.76 15.07
C SER A 263 1.99 -8.22 14.65
N THR A 264 1.12 -8.75 13.79
CA THR A 264 1.13 -10.16 13.39
C THR A 264 1.36 -10.29 11.89
N GLN A 265 2.38 -11.05 11.50
CA GLN A 265 2.75 -11.32 10.10
C GLN A 265 2.33 -12.74 9.68
N PHE A 266 1.90 -12.88 8.42
CA PHE A 266 1.33 -14.10 7.85
C PHE A 266 2.03 -14.58 6.56
N ARG A 267 3.13 -13.93 6.13
CA ARG A 267 3.71 -14.12 4.78
C ARG A 267 5.05 -14.83 4.79
N MET A 268 5.92 -14.46 5.73
CA MET A 268 7.32 -14.85 5.70
C MET A 268 7.60 -16.00 6.65
N HIS A 269 8.51 -16.88 6.26
CA HIS A 269 9.09 -17.85 7.17
C HIS A 269 9.67 -17.14 8.41
N PRO A 270 9.52 -17.68 9.64
CA PRO A 270 10.02 -17.04 10.87
C PRO A 270 11.48 -16.56 10.81
N ALA A 271 12.37 -17.37 10.24
CA ALA A 271 13.79 -17.03 10.06
C ALA A 271 14.03 -15.80 9.14
N ILE A 272 13.10 -15.53 8.22
CA ILE A 272 13.14 -14.34 7.36
C ILE A 272 12.58 -13.13 8.12
N ALA A 273 11.49 -13.33 8.87
CA ALA A 273 10.78 -12.27 9.58
C ALA A 273 11.53 -11.73 10.81
N GLU A 274 12.45 -12.50 11.37
CA GLU A 274 13.21 -12.17 12.57
C GLU A 274 14.00 -10.86 12.42
N PHE A 275 14.82 -10.74 11.38
CA PHE A 275 15.65 -9.55 11.17
C PHE A 275 14.82 -8.27 10.99
N PRO A 276 13.83 -8.23 10.08
CA PRO A 276 13.01 -7.03 9.89
C PRO A 276 12.23 -6.64 11.15
N SER A 277 11.70 -7.62 11.89
CA SER A 277 10.97 -7.36 13.12
C SER A 277 11.85 -6.65 14.15
N ASN A 278 13.03 -7.20 14.41
CA ASN A 278 13.96 -6.66 15.41
C ASN A 278 14.48 -5.27 15.01
N GLU A 279 14.76 -5.08 13.73
CA GLU A 279 15.47 -3.90 13.24
C GLU A 279 14.56 -2.70 12.93
N PHE A 280 13.37 -2.93 12.36
CA PHE A 280 12.48 -1.84 11.96
C PHE A 280 11.34 -1.59 12.94
N TYR A 281 11.00 -2.60 13.75
CA TYR A 281 9.82 -2.59 14.59
C TYR A 281 10.11 -2.96 16.05
N ASP A 282 11.37 -2.89 16.50
CA ASP A 282 11.79 -3.16 17.88
C ASP A 282 11.33 -4.53 18.41
N GLY A 283 11.25 -5.54 17.53
CA GLY A 283 10.75 -6.88 17.84
C GLY A 283 9.22 -6.96 18.00
N GLY A 284 8.50 -5.90 17.63
CA GLY A 284 7.05 -5.76 17.77
C GLY A 284 6.23 -6.56 16.75
N VAL A 285 6.85 -7.08 15.67
CA VAL A 285 6.17 -7.91 14.67
C VAL A 285 6.40 -9.39 14.98
N LYS A 286 5.31 -10.12 15.21
CA LYS A 286 5.28 -11.53 15.60
C LYS A 286 4.73 -12.38 14.48
N ASN A 287 5.11 -13.65 14.45
CA ASN A 287 4.55 -14.61 13.51
C ASN A 287 3.15 -15.04 13.96
N ALA A 288 2.26 -15.30 13.00
CA ALA A 288 1.00 -15.97 13.26
C ALA A 288 1.23 -17.40 13.76
N ASP A 289 0.30 -17.92 14.57
CA ASP A 289 0.41 -19.28 15.14
C ASP A 289 0.49 -20.36 14.05
N ASN A 290 -0.21 -20.15 12.93
CA ASN A 290 -0.25 -21.05 11.78
C ASN A 290 0.75 -20.68 10.67
N ILE A 291 1.77 -19.85 10.95
CA ILE A 291 2.70 -19.35 9.91
C ILE A 291 3.40 -20.48 9.14
N MET A 292 3.75 -21.58 9.80
CA MET A 292 4.45 -22.69 9.15
C MET A 292 3.53 -23.46 8.20
N GLU A 293 2.22 -23.50 8.49
CA GLU A 293 1.21 -24.08 7.60
C GLU A 293 0.99 -23.19 6.37
N LEU A 294 0.98 -21.86 6.56
CA LEU A 294 0.87 -20.89 5.48
C LEU A 294 2.11 -20.87 4.57
N VAL A 295 3.30 -21.00 5.16
CA VAL A 295 4.56 -20.98 4.41
C VAL A 295 4.80 -22.30 3.68
N GLY A 296 4.33 -23.40 4.25
CA GLY A 296 4.53 -24.74 3.71
C GLY A 296 5.98 -25.21 3.81
N GLU A 297 6.16 -26.52 3.98
CA GLU A 297 7.49 -27.13 3.97
C GLU A 297 7.97 -27.26 2.52
N GLN A 298 9.08 -26.58 2.21
CA GLN A 298 9.67 -26.66 0.87
C GLN A 298 10.58 -27.90 0.76
N PRO A 299 10.63 -28.58 -0.41
CA PRO A 299 11.47 -29.77 -0.61
C PRO A 299 12.97 -29.57 -0.33
N TRP A 300 13.45 -28.33 -0.38
CA TRP A 300 14.86 -27.96 -0.20
C TRP A 300 15.18 -27.38 1.19
N SER A 301 14.19 -27.24 2.07
CA SER A 301 14.33 -26.58 3.39
C SER A 301 15.41 -27.19 4.28
N HIS A 302 15.70 -28.48 4.13
CA HIS A 302 16.72 -29.22 4.88
C HIS A 302 18.15 -29.06 4.32
N ILE A 303 18.32 -28.46 3.14
CA ILE A 303 19.62 -28.26 2.51
C ILE A 303 20.15 -26.90 2.96
N PRO A 304 21.29 -26.81 3.68
CA PRO A 304 21.75 -25.55 4.28
C PRO A 304 21.89 -24.39 3.31
N ILE A 305 22.34 -24.64 2.07
CA ILE A 305 22.49 -23.60 1.03
C ILE A 305 21.16 -23.11 0.44
N PHE A 306 20.05 -23.80 0.72
CA PHE A 306 18.70 -23.42 0.30
C PHE A 306 17.77 -23.22 1.50
N GLY A 307 18.34 -22.96 2.68
CA GLY A 307 17.55 -22.59 3.85
C GLY A 307 16.72 -21.32 3.58
N PRO A 308 15.72 -21.01 4.43
CA PRO A 308 14.82 -19.87 4.23
C PRO A 308 15.50 -18.52 4.04
N VAL A 309 16.72 -18.39 4.58
CA VAL A 309 17.67 -17.30 4.37
C VAL A 309 19.03 -17.91 4.11
N SER A 310 19.64 -17.60 2.98
CA SER A 310 21.00 -18.02 2.64
C SER A 310 21.77 -16.83 2.06
N PHE A 311 23.06 -16.74 2.38
CA PHE A 311 23.95 -15.66 1.96
C PHE A 311 25.13 -16.24 1.19
N PHE A 312 25.26 -15.89 -0.09
CA PHE A 312 26.38 -16.35 -0.93
C PHE A 312 27.41 -15.26 -1.18
N ASN A 313 28.63 -15.47 -0.73
CA ASN A 313 29.77 -14.65 -1.11
C ASN A 313 30.24 -14.99 -2.53
N VAL A 314 29.97 -14.11 -3.48
CA VAL A 314 30.39 -14.28 -4.88
C VAL A 314 31.65 -13.44 -5.15
N PRO A 315 32.81 -14.07 -5.42
CA PRO A 315 34.02 -13.32 -5.74
C PRO A 315 33.88 -12.67 -7.12
N GLY A 316 33.54 -11.38 -7.14
CA GLY A 316 33.36 -10.55 -8.33
C GLY A 316 33.83 -9.12 -8.12
N GLN A 317 33.93 -8.36 -9.21
CA GLN A 317 34.20 -6.93 -9.17
C GLN A 317 33.03 -6.18 -9.80
N GLU A 318 32.65 -5.07 -9.18
CA GLU A 318 31.67 -4.16 -9.78
C GLU A 318 32.29 -3.45 -10.98
N GLU A 319 31.56 -3.44 -12.09
CA GLU A 319 31.90 -2.71 -13.29
C GLU A 319 31.02 -1.46 -13.38
N LYS A 320 31.63 -0.31 -13.67
CA LYS A 320 30.90 0.94 -13.91
C LYS A 320 30.50 1.02 -15.38
N SER A 321 29.20 0.95 -15.65
CA SER A 321 28.64 1.25 -16.97
C SER A 321 27.97 2.62 -16.92
N TYR A 322 28.59 3.62 -17.57
CA TYR A 322 28.14 5.02 -17.75
C TYR A 322 27.57 5.75 -16.51
N THR A 323 26.40 5.34 -16.01
CA THR A 323 25.64 5.95 -14.91
C THR A 323 25.26 4.96 -13.79
N SER A 324 25.62 3.67 -13.87
CA SER A 324 25.24 2.65 -12.87
C SER A 324 26.29 1.55 -12.68
N LEU A 325 26.05 0.67 -11.71
CA LEU A 325 26.90 -0.45 -11.34
C LEU A 325 26.32 -1.77 -11.85
N THR A 326 27.19 -2.66 -12.30
CA THR A 326 26.86 -4.04 -12.67
C THR A 326 27.88 -5.01 -12.08
N ASN A 327 27.48 -6.25 -11.85
CA ASN A 327 28.37 -7.31 -11.41
C ASN A 327 28.07 -8.59 -12.21
N GLU A 328 28.96 -8.89 -13.15
CA GLU A 328 28.87 -10.03 -14.06
C GLU A 328 28.99 -11.37 -13.31
N ALA A 329 29.78 -11.42 -12.24
CA ALA A 329 29.95 -12.62 -11.43
C ALA A 329 28.65 -12.98 -10.68
N GLU A 330 27.98 -12.00 -10.05
CA GLU A 330 26.65 -12.22 -9.45
C GLU A 330 25.65 -12.70 -10.50
N ALA A 331 25.58 -12.00 -11.64
CA ALA A 331 24.63 -12.35 -12.69
C ALA A 331 24.82 -13.80 -13.16
N ASN A 332 26.06 -14.22 -13.38
CA ASN A 332 26.36 -15.60 -13.76
C ASN A 332 26.05 -16.62 -12.65
N PHE A 333 26.33 -16.28 -11.39
CA PHE A 333 26.02 -17.13 -10.25
C PHE A 333 24.51 -17.32 -10.07
N ILE A 334 23.71 -16.25 -10.24
CA ILE A 334 22.24 -16.30 -10.19
C ILE A 334 21.70 -17.28 -11.25
N ILE A 335 22.23 -17.22 -12.48
CA ILE A 335 21.86 -18.18 -13.53
C ILE A 335 22.25 -19.61 -13.14
N HIS A 336 23.40 -19.79 -12.49
CA HIS A 336 23.84 -21.11 -12.04
C HIS A 336 22.92 -21.69 -10.95
N ILE A 337 22.58 -20.88 -9.93
CA ILE A 337 21.60 -21.26 -8.90
C ILE A 337 20.26 -21.62 -9.54
N PHE A 338 19.75 -20.79 -10.46
CA PHE A 338 18.49 -21.06 -11.15
C PHE A 338 18.52 -22.38 -11.92
N LYS A 339 19.61 -22.67 -12.66
CA LYS A 339 19.78 -23.96 -13.35
C LYS A 339 19.80 -25.13 -12.37
N MET A 340 20.52 -24.99 -11.26
CA MET A 340 20.59 -26.02 -10.23
C MET A 340 19.20 -26.30 -9.64
N LEU A 341 18.42 -25.27 -9.32
CA LEU A 341 17.04 -25.41 -8.84
C LEU A 341 16.18 -26.20 -9.83
N GLN A 342 16.29 -25.91 -11.14
CA GLN A 342 15.57 -26.64 -12.17
C GLN A 342 16.00 -28.11 -12.31
N VAL A 343 17.27 -28.43 -12.08
CA VAL A 343 17.78 -29.81 -12.15
C VAL A 343 17.38 -30.62 -10.92
N CYS A 344 17.53 -30.03 -9.72
CA CYS A 344 17.21 -30.69 -8.46
C CYS A 344 15.70 -30.86 -8.26
N TRP A 345 14.89 -29.88 -8.71
CA TRP A 345 13.43 -29.89 -8.58
C TRP A 345 12.74 -29.56 -9.92
N PRO A 346 12.75 -30.48 -10.89
CA PRO A 346 12.27 -30.22 -12.25
C PRO A 346 10.75 -30.09 -12.36
N LYS A 347 9.99 -30.52 -11.35
CA LYS A 347 8.53 -30.41 -11.31
C LYS A 347 8.04 -29.04 -10.84
N GLU A 348 8.91 -28.24 -10.24
CA GLU A 348 8.54 -26.93 -9.70
C GLU A 348 8.48 -25.86 -10.80
N PRO A 349 7.44 -25.00 -10.82
CA PRO A 349 7.30 -23.93 -11.80
C PRO A 349 8.21 -22.73 -11.45
N TRP A 350 9.53 -22.92 -11.46
CA TRP A 350 10.53 -21.93 -11.02
C TRP A 350 10.42 -20.56 -11.69
N ARG A 351 9.91 -20.48 -12.93
CA ARG A 351 9.70 -19.20 -13.63
C ARG A 351 8.63 -18.33 -12.96
N GLU A 352 7.67 -18.98 -12.32
CA GLU A 352 6.56 -18.33 -11.62
C GLU A 352 6.89 -18.14 -10.15
N LYS A 353 7.58 -19.11 -9.53
CA LYS A 353 7.96 -19.09 -8.11
C LYS A 353 9.12 -18.15 -7.78
N LEU A 354 10.07 -17.95 -8.71
CA LEU A 354 11.29 -17.20 -8.44
C LEU A 354 11.28 -15.79 -9.06
N ALA A 355 11.68 -14.79 -8.28
CA ALA A 355 12.07 -13.48 -8.77
C ALA A 355 13.54 -13.17 -8.42
N VAL A 356 14.14 -12.32 -9.24
CA VAL A 356 15.45 -11.72 -8.96
C VAL A 356 15.31 -10.21 -8.86
N ILE A 357 15.91 -9.60 -7.85
CA ILE A 357 15.88 -8.16 -7.68
C ILE A 357 17.28 -7.57 -7.48
N SER A 358 17.45 -6.30 -7.82
CA SER A 358 18.68 -5.56 -7.56
C SER A 358 18.38 -4.07 -7.39
N PRO A 359 19.13 -3.31 -6.57
CA PRO A 359 18.97 -1.86 -6.51
C PRO A 359 19.38 -1.15 -7.81
N TYR A 360 20.20 -1.78 -8.67
CA TYR A 360 20.73 -1.14 -9.87
C TYR A 360 20.00 -1.58 -11.15
N ALA A 361 19.45 -0.61 -11.89
CA ALA A 361 18.70 -0.87 -13.12
C ALA A 361 19.55 -1.55 -14.22
N GLU A 362 20.83 -1.22 -14.32
CA GLU A 362 21.73 -1.87 -15.28
C GLU A 362 22.03 -3.32 -14.88
N GLN A 363 22.12 -3.64 -13.58
CA GLN A 363 22.23 -5.02 -13.13
C GLN A 363 20.97 -5.83 -13.47
N VAL A 364 19.79 -5.24 -13.26
CA VAL A 364 18.51 -5.83 -13.67
C VAL A 364 18.51 -6.11 -15.17
N ARG A 365 19.01 -5.18 -15.99
CA ARG A 365 19.12 -5.37 -17.44
C ARG A 365 20.05 -6.53 -17.79
N LEU A 366 21.23 -6.58 -17.17
CA LEU A 366 22.22 -7.64 -17.36
C LEU A 366 21.65 -9.02 -17.00
N ILE A 367 21.02 -9.15 -15.84
CA ILE A 367 20.42 -10.41 -15.39
C ILE A 367 19.29 -10.84 -16.34
N ARG A 368 18.43 -9.90 -16.79
CA ARG A 368 17.39 -10.20 -17.80
C ARG A 368 18.02 -10.69 -19.12
N GLN A 369 19.11 -10.08 -19.57
CA GLN A 369 19.82 -10.52 -20.76
C GLN A 369 20.34 -11.96 -20.60
N LYS A 370 20.95 -12.29 -19.46
CA LYS A 370 21.44 -13.63 -19.14
C LYS A 370 20.33 -14.69 -19.11
N PHE A 371 19.18 -14.38 -18.52
CA PHE A 371 18.02 -15.28 -18.58
C PHE A 371 17.50 -15.47 -20.00
N ARG A 372 17.42 -14.41 -20.81
CA ARG A 372 17.02 -14.55 -22.22
C ARG A 372 17.99 -15.43 -23.01
N GLN A 373 19.30 -15.28 -22.79
CA GLN A 373 20.32 -16.14 -23.40
C GLN A 373 20.14 -17.61 -22.99
N LEU A 374 19.88 -17.88 -21.70
CA LEU A 374 19.60 -19.24 -21.21
C LEU A 374 18.45 -19.91 -21.97
N TYR A 375 17.43 -19.15 -22.35
CA TYR A 375 16.26 -19.65 -23.06
C TYR A 375 16.31 -19.44 -24.59
N ASN A 376 17.46 -19.04 -25.14
CA ASN A 376 17.62 -18.72 -26.56
C ASN A 376 16.56 -17.71 -27.07
N MET A 377 16.23 -16.72 -26.25
CA MET A 377 15.22 -15.69 -26.54
C MET A 377 15.87 -14.42 -27.06
N VAL A 378 15.23 -13.81 -28.05
CA VAL A 378 15.59 -12.46 -28.54
C VAL A 378 15.24 -11.39 -27.52
N GLU A 379 15.96 -10.27 -27.53
CA GLU A 379 15.85 -9.20 -26.53
C GLU A 379 14.47 -8.53 -26.48
N SER A 380 13.75 -8.51 -27.61
CA SER A 380 12.39 -7.98 -27.71
C SER A 380 11.33 -8.82 -26.98
N LYS A 381 11.65 -10.08 -26.60
CA LYS A 381 10.73 -10.92 -25.82
C LYS A 381 10.84 -10.61 -24.33
N VAL A 382 9.71 -10.74 -23.65
CA VAL A 382 9.60 -10.63 -22.20
C VAL A 382 10.53 -11.64 -21.53
N CYS A 383 11.22 -11.21 -20.48
CA CYS A 383 12.11 -12.09 -19.71
C CYS A 383 11.29 -13.24 -19.10
N PRO A 384 11.75 -14.50 -19.20
CA PRO A 384 10.98 -15.66 -18.74
C PRO A 384 10.93 -15.81 -17.22
N VAL A 385 11.81 -15.12 -16.50
CA VAL A 385 11.84 -15.04 -15.04
C VAL A 385 11.62 -13.57 -14.67
N GLU A 386 10.91 -13.34 -13.58
CA GLU A 386 10.70 -11.99 -13.08
C GLU A 386 12.00 -11.41 -12.53
N VAL A 387 12.48 -10.33 -13.14
CA VAL A 387 13.67 -9.62 -12.69
C VAL A 387 13.33 -8.14 -12.61
N ASN A 388 13.52 -7.47 -11.48
CA ASN A 388 13.16 -6.06 -11.33
C ASN A 388 14.08 -5.27 -10.40
N THR A 389 13.95 -3.94 -10.39
CA THR A 389 14.58 -3.15 -9.33
C THR A 389 13.84 -3.36 -8.01
N VAL A 390 14.46 -3.03 -6.88
CA VAL A 390 13.79 -3.09 -5.57
C VAL A 390 12.52 -2.24 -5.59
N ASP A 391 12.62 -0.98 -6.04
CA ASP A 391 11.46 -0.08 -6.22
C ASP A 391 10.41 -0.67 -7.15
N GLY A 392 10.85 -1.27 -8.27
CA GLY A 392 9.96 -1.88 -9.24
C GLY A 392 9.23 -3.08 -8.68
N PHE A 393 9.81 -3.81 -7.71
CA PHE A 393 9.25 -5.00 -7.07
C PHE A 393 8.37 -4.69 -5.86
N GLN A 394 8.26 -3.42 -5.45
CA GLN A 394 7.38 -3.00 -4.36
C GLN A 394 5.92 -3.44 -4.61
N GLY A 395 5.25 -3.93 -3.55
CA GLY A 395 3.89 -4.46 -3.66
C GLY A 395 3.79 -5.88 -4.20
N ARG A 396 4.90 -6.56 -4.51
CA ARG A 396 4.90 -7.89 -5.14
C ARG A 396 5.74 -8.90 -4.37
N GLU A 397 5.22 -10.11 -4.26
CA GLU A 397 5.84 -11.20 -3.50
C GLU A 397 6.07 -12.44 -4.37
N LYS A 398 6.97 -13.32 -3.92
CA LYS A 398 7.33 -14.57 -4.58
C LYS A 398 7.79 -15.62 -3.58
N ASP A 399 7.45 -16.87 -3.87
CA ASP A 399 7.94 -18.07 -3.18
C ASP A 399 9.45 -18.11 -3.05
N CYS A 400 10.19 -17.48 -3.96
CA CYS A 400 11.63 -17.42 -3.91
C CYS A 400 12.13 -16.07 -4.47
N VAL A 401 12.90 -15.32 -3.70
CA VAL A 401 13.50 -14.05 -4.13
C VAL A 401 15.01 -14.16 -4.01
N ILE A 402 15.72 -13.90 -5.11
CA ILE A 402 17.17 -13.75 -5.16
C ILE A 402 17.49 -12.25 -5.20
N VAL A 403 18.29 -11.76 -4.26
CA VAL A 403 18.73 -10.36 -4.24
C VAL A 403 20.17 -10.27 -4.77
N SER A 404 20.41 -9.44 -5.78
CA SER A 404 21.73 -9.13 -6.34
C SER A 404 22.19 -7.78 -5.81
N THR A 405 23.18 -7.79 -4.91
CA THR A 405 23.67 -6.59 -4.21
C THR A 405 24.56 -5.69 -5.06
N VAL A 406 25.24 -6.25 -6.06
CA VAL A 406 26.18 -5.58 -7.00
C VAL A 406 27.43 -5.00 -6.35
N SER A 407 27.29 -4.25 -5.26
CA SER A 407 28.36 -3.46 -4.67
C SER A 407 29.09 -4.17 -3.53
N ALA A 408 30.41 -4.00 -3.53
CA ALA A 408 31.30 -4.22 -2.40
C ALA A 408 31.75 -2.84 -1.88
N LEU A 409 31.44 -2.48 -0.64
CA LEU A 409 32.00 -1.27 -0.05
C LEU A 409 33.33 -1.56 0.68
N SER A 410 34.38 -0.88 0.21
CA SER A 410 35.75 -0.71 0.74
C SER A 410 36.76 -1.85 0.52
N ASP A 411 38.02 -1.45 0.32
CA ASP A 411 39.18 -2.28 -0.08
C ASP A 411 39.49 -3.47 0.85
N ASP A 412 38.92 -3.51 2.05
CA ASP A 412 39.23 -4.50 3.09
C ASP A 412 38.16 -5.60 3.27
N CYS A 413 36.99 -5.51 2.63
CA CYS A 413 35.95 -6.54 2.73
C CYS A 413 35.13 -6.67 1.44
N ARG A 414 35.58 -7.55 0.54
CA ARG A 414 34.84 -7.94 -0.67
C ARG A 414 33.83 -9.03 -0.33
N LEU A 415 32.65 -8.63 0.15
CA LEU A 415 31.54 -9.55 0.41
C LEU A 415 30.33 -9.12 -0.43
N LEU A 416 30.05 -9.89 -1.46
CA LEU A 416 28.81 -9.84 -2.22
C LEU A 416 27.80 -10.78 -1.59
N PHE A 417 26.50 -10.49 -1.66
CA PHE A 417 25.49 -11.39 -1.12
C PHE A 417 24.39 -11.68 -2.13
N ILE A 418 24.05 -12.97 -2.24
CA ILE A 418 22.75 -13.37 -2.74
C ILE A 418 21.91 -13.83 -1.56
N LEU A 419 20.83 -13.10 -1.31
CA LEU A 419 19.80 -13.46 -0.34
C LEU A 419 18.72 -14.25 -1.08
N LEU A 420 18.52 -15.52 -0.69
CA LEU A 420 17.36 -16.33 -1.08
C LEU A 420 16.28 -16.17 -0.01
N MET A 421 15.16 -15.50 -0.31
CA MET A 421 14.00 -15.43 0.61
C MET A 421 12.88 -16.30 0.07
N ILE A 422 12.35 -17.19 0.90
CA ILE A 422 11.16 -17.97 0.56
C ILE A 422 9.92 -17.27 1.13
N VAL A 423 9.09 -16.64 0.29
CA VAL A 423 7.84 -15.97 0.72
C VAL A 423 6.66 -16.72 0.12
N SER A 424 6.01 -17.58 0.89
CA SER A 424 4.91 -18.39 0.39
C SER A 424 3.72 -17.54 -0.04
N GLN A 425 3.19 -17.88 -1.21
CA GLN A 425 1.96 -17.36 -1.77
C GLN A 425 0.72 -17.84 -0.97
N GLU A 426 -0.22 -16.93 -0.67
CA GLU A 426 -1.60 -17.33 -0.36
C GLU A 426 -2.32 -17.79 -1.64
N GLU A 427 -2.77 -19.05 -1.67
CA GLU A 427 -4.08 -19.39 -2.24
C GLU A 427 -5.02 -19.76 -1.08
N GLY A 428 -5.60 -18.75 -0.42
CA GLY A 428 -6.58 -18.93 0.66
C GLY A 428 -7.14 -17.60 1.18
N PRO A 429 -8.41 -17.53 1.64
CA PRO A 429 -9.09 -16.27 1.85
C PRO A 429 -9.00 -15.82 3.31
N THR A 430 -7.94 -15.12 3.75
CA THR A 430 -8.00 -14.51 5.11
C THR A 430 -7.00 -13.37 5.38
N TYR A 431 -7.58 -12.17 5.57
CA TYR A 431 -7.05 -11.00 6.30
C TYR A 431 -5.87 -10.19 5.73
N GLY A 432 -6.20 -8.95 5.33
CA GLY A 432 -5.32 -7.79 5.50
C GLY A 432 -4.42 -7.43 4.31
N SER A 433 -4.61 -6.22 3.78
CA SER A 433 -3.57 -5.53 3.00
C SER A 433 -2.35 -5.31 3.90
N VAL A 434 -1.22 -5.93 3.55
CA VAL A 434 0.11 -5.52 4.00
C VAL A 434 1.06 -5.83 2.85
N VAL A 435 1.43 -4.79 2.12
CA VAL A 435 2.43 -4.85 1.05
C VAL A 435 3.81 -5.13 1.62
N CYS A 436 4.48 -6.06 0.95
CA CYS A 436 5.89 -6.46 0.98
C CYS A 436 6.84 -5.80 1.99
N LEU A 437 7.06 -6.52 3.10
CA LEU A 437 8.30 -6.42 3.90
C LEU A 437 9.56 -6.70 3.08
N ALA A 438 9.47 -7.38 1.93
CA ALA A 438 10.60 -7.61 1.03
C ALA A 438 11.35 -6.30 0.73
N ALA A 439 10.69 -5.18 0.42
CA ALA A 439 11.38 -3.92 0.15
C ALA A 439 12.15 -3.37 1.37
N ILE A 440 11.60 -3.50 2.58
CA ILE A 440 12.23 -3.06 3.85
C ILE A 440 13.42 -3.94 4.21
N VAL A 441 13.22 -5.27 4.11
CA VAL A 441 14.27 -6.26 4.31
C VAL A 441 15.36 -5.96 3.31
N ILE A 442 15.05 -5.70 2.05
CA ILE A 442 16.05 -5.62 0.99
C ILE A 442 16.82 -4.31 1.04
N GLU A 443 16.18 -3.16 1.21
CA GLU A 443 16.89 -1.88 1.28
C GLU A 443 17.82 -1.82 2.51
N THR A 444 17.45 -2.48 3.61
CA THR A 444 18.22 -2.40 4.86
C THR A 444 19.06 -3.64 5.19
N VAL A 445 18.73 -4.86 4.75
CA VAL A 445 19.71 -5.97 4.68
C VAL A 445 20.87 -5.54 3.78
N ILE A 446 20.62 -4.74 2.74
CA ILE A 446 21.66 -4.09 1.92
C ILE A 446 22.42 -2.98 2.68
N LEU A 447 21.89 -2.40 3.75
CA LEU A 447 22.57 -1.34 4.52
C LEU A 447 23.16 -1.81 5.87
N GLN A 448 22.64 -2.87 6.49
CA GLN A 448 22.94 -3.29 7.88
C GLN A 448 23.55 -4.67 8.03
N THR A 449 23.34 -5.61 7.09
CA THR A 449 24.23 -6.79 7.00
C THR A 449 25.69 -6.34 6.86
N PHE A 450 25.88 -5.16 6.24
CA PHE A 450 27.14 -4.45 6.09
C PHE A 450 27.69 -3.85 7.41
N VAL A 451 26.83 -3.58 8.40
CA VAL A 451 27.25 -3.09 9.74
C VAL A 451 27.60 -4.26 10.67
N CYS A 452 26.82 -5.36 10.64
CA CYS A 452 27.08 -6.54 11.48
C CYS A 452 28.32 -7.33 11.01
N VAL A 453 28.54 -7.49 9.70
CA VAL A 453 29.77 -8.12 9.17
C VAL A 453 31.02 -7.32 9.57
N ARG A 454 30.93 -5.99 9.68
CA ARG A 454 32.00 -5.11 10.16
C ARG A 454 32.31 -5.31 11.65
N ALA A 455 31.32 -5.67 12.46
CA ALA A 455 31.53 -6.00 13.88
C ALA A 455 32.22 -7.36 14.05
N SER A 456 31.85 -8.36 13.24
CA SER A 456 32.44 -9.70 13.28
C SER A 456 33.84 -9.77 12.64
N ALA A 457 34.13 -8.98 11.60
CA ALA A 457 35.46 -8.91 10.98
C ALA A 457 36.50 -8.18 11.85
N ASN A 458 36.08 -7.26 12.72
CA ASN A 458 36.96 -6.64 13.72
C ASN A 458 37.19 -7.52 14.97
N ALA A 459 36.43 -8.61 15.10
CA ALA A 459 36.50 -9.54 16.23
C ALA A 459 37.28 -10.83 15.92
N PHE A 460 37.76 -11.00 14.69
CA PHE A 460 38.57 -12.16 14.25
C PHE A 460 40.02 -11.79 13.95
#